data_AF-A0A6V7I3S7-F1
#
_entry.id   AF-A0A6V7I3S7-F1
#
_cell.length_a   1.000
_cell.length_b   1.000
_cell.length_c   1.000
_cell.angle_alpha   90.00
_cell.angle_beta   90.00
_cell.angle_gamma   90.00
#
_symmetry.space_group_name_H-M   'P 1'
#
loop_
_entity.id
_entity.type
_entity.pdbx_description
1 polymer ?
#
loop_
_entity_poly.entity_id
_entity_poly.type
_entity_poly.pdbx_seq_one_letter_code
_entity_poly.pdbx_strand_id
1 'polypeptide(L)'
;VLRRHSQKVYASPSRRRMDAKGDLEEMTYPHICFMVDNFDEVFCDILVRDGEMVCVELVASDREGAVQGVIFLGSIRYDALKKVYDAR
;
A
#
# COMPACT_ATOMS: atom_id res chain seq x y z
N VAL A 1 12.29 -4.59 13.04
CA VAL A 1 11.33 -4.92 11.96
C VAL A 1 11.06 -6.41 12.05
N LEU A 2 9.82 -6.82 12.36
CA LEU A 2 9.47 -8.25 12.55
C LEU A 2 9.41 -9.00 11.21
N ARG A 3 8.91 -8.32 10.17
CA ARG A 3 8.85 -8.83 8.79
C ARG A 3 8.77 -7.65 7.83
N ARG A 4 9.41 -7.76 6.65
CA ARG A 4 9.37 -6.72 5.62
C ARG A 4 8.97 -7.33 4.29
N HIS A 5 7.91 -6.79 3.69
CA HIS A 5 7.50 -7.06 2.32
C HIS A 5 7.77 -5.82 1.48
N SER A 6 8.29 -6.02 0.28
CA SER A 6 8.59 -4.92 -0.64
C SER A 6 8.16 -5.31 -2.04
N GLN A 7 7.38 -4.45 -2.68
CA GLN A 7 6.91 -4.63 -4.05
C GLN A 7 7.19 -3.35 -4.84
N LYS A 8 7.64 -3.52 -6.08
CA LYS A 8 7.78 -2.40 -7.01
C LYS A 8 6.41 -2.04 -7.58
N VAL A 9 6.05 -0.77 -7.45
CA VAL A 9 4.82 -0.18 -7.99
C VAL A 9 5.17 0.95 -8.95
N TYR A 10 4.20 1.36 -9.76
CA TYR A 10 4.38 2.41 -10.76
C TYR A 10 3.36 3.52 -10.54
N ALA A 11 3.82 4.76 -10.74
CA ALA A 11 2.98 5.93 -10.70
C ALA A 11 1.96 5.89 -11.87
N SER A 12 0.70 6.13 -11.56
CA SER A 12 -0.39 6.19 -12.53
C SER A 12 -1.20 7.49 -12.38
N PRO A 13 -1.57 8.17 -13.47
CA PRO A 13 -2.49 9.32 -13.44
C PRO A 13 -3.97 8.90 -13.39
N SER A 14 -4.22 7.60 -13.26
CA SER A 14 -5.52 6.96 -13.22
C SER A 14 -5.59 5.93 -12.09
N ARG A 15 -6.81 5.58 -11.69
CA ARG A 15 -7.09 4.51 -10.72
C ARG A 15 -8.13 3.54 -11.26
N ARG A 16 -8.01 2.28 -10.84
CA ARG A 16 -9.09 1.29 -10.96
C ARG A 16 -9.71 1.05 -9.59
N ARG A 17 -11.03 0.91 -9.55
CA ARG A 17 -11.76 0.49 -8.34
C ARG A 17 -11.59 -1.01 -8.13
N MET A 18 -11.07 -1.39 -6.97
CA MET A 18 -10.90 -2.81 -6.57
C MET A 18 -12.13 -3.37 -5.83
N ASP A 19 -13.12 -2.53 -5.51
CA ASP A 19 -14.31 -2.90 -4.73
C ASP A 19 -15.49 -3.36 -5.60
N ALA A 20 -15.40 -3.22 -6.92
CA ALA A 20 -16.40 -3.69 -7.87
C ALA A 20 -15.74 -4.43 -9.03
N LYS A 21 -16.35 -5.52 -9.49
CA LYS A 21 -15.91 -6.25 -10.67
C LYS A 21 -16.24 -5.42 -11.92
N GLY A 22 -15.33 -4.53 -12.32
CA GLY A 22 -15.46 -3.70 -13.49
C GLY A 22 -14.12 -3.11 -13.93
N ASP A 23 -13.94 -2.97 -15.24
CA ASP A 23 -12.69 -2.51 -15.84
C ASP A 23 -12.60 -0.99 -15.96
N LEU A 24 -13.48 -0.24 -15.27
CA LEU A 24 -13.55 1.21 -15.43
C LEU A 24 -12.36 1.88 -14.74
N GLU A 25 -11.45 2.39 -15.57
CA GLU A 25 -10.34 3.22 -15.17
C GLU A 25 -10.78 4.69 -15.14
N GLU A 26 -10.56 5.35 -14.01
CA GLU A 26 -10.91 6.76 -13.79
C GLU A 26 -9.64 7.62 -13.80
N MET A 27 -9.65 8.73 -14.54
CA MET A 27 -8.56 9.70 -14.53
C MET A 27 -8.56 10.50 -13.23
N THR A 28 -7.42 10.53 -12.53
CA THR A 28 -7.29 11.15 -11.21
C THR A 28 -6.38 12.36 -11.17
N TYR A 29 -5.78 12.76 -12.31
CA TYR A 29 -4.88 13.91 -12.39
C TYR A 29 -5.53 15.17 -11.76
N PRO A 30 -4.84 15.88 -10.84
CA PRO A 30 -3.40 15.83 -10.55
C PRO A 30 -2.95 14.78 -9.53
N HIS A 31 -3.84 13.93 -9.01
CA HIS A 31 -3.49 12.90 -8.05
C HIS A 31 -2.81 11.71 -8.73
N ILE A 32 -1.60 11.41 -8.28
CA ILE A 32 -0.81 10.24 -8.71
C ILE A 32 -1.16 9.06 -7.80
N CYS A 33 -1.53 7.95 -8.41
CA CYS A 33 -1.84 6.70 -7.73
C CYS A 33 -0.69 5.69 -7.87
N PHE A 34 -0.53 4.83 -6.86
CA PHE A 34 0.42 3.73 -6.86
C PHE A 34 -0.36 2.46 -6.53
N MET A 35 -0.71 1.69 -7.56
CA MET A 35 -1.60 0.54 -7.42
C MET A 35 -0.84 -0.72 -7.02
N VAL A 36 -1.49 -1.56 -6.21
CA VAL A 36 -0.99 -2.86 -5.77
C VAL A 36 -2.02 -3.91 -6.19
N ASP A 37 -1.85 -4.44 -7.40
CA ASP A 37 -2.84 -5.33 -8.02
C ASP A 37 -2.84 -6.73 -7.38
N ASN A 38 -1.66 -7.20 -6.94
CA ASN A 38 -1.49 -8.49 -6.26
C ASN A 38 -1.49 -8.33 -4.73
N PHE A 39 -2.41 -7.52 -4.19
CA PHE A 39 -2.49 -7.26 -2.75
C PHE A 39 -2.55 -8.55 -1.93
N ASP A 40 -3.45 -9.47 -2.31
CA ASP A 40 -3.62 -10.73 -1.60
C ASP A 40 -2.33 -11.57 -1.61
N GLU A 41 -1.62 -11.67 -2.73
CA GLU A 41 -0.37 -12.44 -2.80
C GLU A 41 0.79 -11.78 -2.05
N VAL A 42 0.87 -10.46 -2.06
CA VAL A 42 2.00 -9.72 -1.46
C VAL A 42 1.87 -9.65 0.05
N PHE A 43 0.64 -9.58 0.54
CA PHE A 43 0.34 -9.33 1.95
C PHE A 43 -0.38 -10.49 2.66
N CYS A 44 -0.61 -11.63 2.00
CA CYS A 44 -1.24 -12.83 2.61
C CYS A 44 -0.60 -13.25 3.92
N ASP A 45 0.71 -13.10 4.02
CA ASP A 45 1.47 -13.57 5.16
C ASP A 45 1.69 -12.49 6.25
N ILE A 46 1.08 -11.31 6.10
CA ILE A 46 1.12 -10.28 7.14
C ILE A 46 0.13 -10.65 8.24
N LEU A 47 0.67 -11.08 9.38
CA LEU A 47 -0.06 -11.30 10.62
C LEU A 47 0.38 -10.25 11.64
N VAL A 48 -0.58 -9.51 12.18
CA VAL A 48 -0.34 -8.47 13.19
C VAL A 48 -0.90 -8.95 14.53
N ARG A 49 -0.06 -9.00 15.55
CA ARG A 49 -0.42 -9.43 16.91
C ARG A 49 -0.63 -8.24 17.85
N ASP A 50 -1.13 -8.54 19.05
CA ASP A 50 -1.31 -7.54 20.09
C ASP A 50 0.02 -6.84 20.42
N GLY A 51 -0.02 -5.52 20.54
CA GLY A 51 1.18 -4.67 20.70
C GLY A 51 2.01 -4.45 19.43
N GLU A 52 1.69 -5.08 18.29
CA GLU A 52 2.38 -4.84 17.01
C GLU A 52 1.75 -3.69 16.21
N MET A 53 2.48 -3.25 15.18
CA MET A 53 2.02 -2.24 14.23
C MET A 53 2.55 -2.55 12.83
N VAL A 54 1.77 -2.16 11.83
CA VAL A 54 2.18 -2.22 10.42
C VAL A 54 2.73 -0.85 10.03
N CYS A 55 3.95 -0.83 9.51
CA CYS A 55 4.56 0.36 8.93
C CYS A 55 4.60 0.21 7.40
N VAL A 56 4.25 1.29 6.70
CA VAL A 56 4.27 1.37 5.25
C VAL A 56 5.14 2.55 4.84
N GLU A 57 6.03 2.32 3.90
CA GLU A 57 6.82 3.36 3.25
C GLU A 57 6.69 3.22 1.73
N LEU A 58 6.61 4.35 1.03
CA LEU A 58 6.71 4.40 -0.43
C LEU A 58 7.97 5.17 -0.80
N VAL A 59 8.87 4.51 -1.50
CA VAL A 59 10.15 5.06 -1.92
C VAL A 59 10.13 5.29 -3.43
N ALA A 60 10.38 6.53 -3.83
CA ALA A 60 10.66 6.87 -5.21
C ALA A 60 12.16 6.72 -5.46
N SER A 61 12.52 6.16 -6.61
CA SER A 61 13.89 6.10 -7.10
C SER A 61 13.94 6.66 -8.52
N ASP A 62 15.03 7.33 -8.87
CA ASP A 62 15.30 7.68 -10.25
C ASP A 62 15.58 6.41 -11.09
N ARG A 63 15.66 6.58 -12.40
CA ARG A 63 15.84 5.46 -13.34
C ARG A 63 17.13 4.66 -13.08
N GLU A 64 18.18 5.33 -12.63
CA GLU A 64 19.48 4.71 -12.36
C GLU A 64 19.60 4.20 -10.90
N GLY A 65 18.64 4.54 -10.04
CA GLY A 65 18.66 4.21 -8.61
C GLY A 65 19.70 5.00 -7.81
N ALA A 66 20.33 6.01 -8.41
CA ALA A 66 21.32 6.87 -7.78
C ALA A 66 20.70 7.81 -6.74
N VAL A 67 19.43 8.18 -6.92
CA VAL A 67 18.67 9.04 -6.00
C VAL A 67 17.43 8.29 -5.53
N GLN A 68 17.25 8.24 -4.21
CA GLN A 68 16.07 7.66 -3.58
C GLN A 68 15.50 8.61 -2.54
N GLY A 69 14.17 8.65 -2.45
CA GLY A 69 13.46 9.47 -1.48
C GLY A 69 12.16 8.82 -1.05
N VAL A 70 11.84 8.95 0.24
CA VAL A 70 10.56 8.50 0.79
C VAL A 70 9.51 9.55 0.47
N ILE A 71 8.45 9.15 -0.25
CA ILE A 71 7.36 10.05 -0.66
C ILE A 71 6.07 9.81 0.12
N PHE A 72 5.98 8.72 0.87
CA PHE A 72 4.88 8.45 1.81
C PHE A 72 5.37 7.59 2.98
N LEU A 73 4.88 7.90 4.18
CA LEU A 73 5.06 7.13 5.39
C LEU A 73 3.71 6.96 6.08
N GLY A 74 3.42 5.75 6.53
CA GLY A 74 2.23 5.44 7.29
C GLY A 74 2.54 4.40 8.36
N SER A 75 1.81 4.46 9.46
CA SER A 75 1.80 3.36 10.41
C SER A 75 0.43 3.18 11.03
N ILE A 76 0.09 1.93 11.30
CA ILE A 76 -1.19 1.56 11.90
C ILE A 76 -0.96 0.53 13.01
N ARG A 77 -1.45 0.86 14.21
CA ARG A 77 -1.34 -0.03 15.38
C ARG A 77 -2.39 -1.12 15.31
N TYR A 78 -2.07 -2.28 15.91
CA TYR A 78 -3.00 -3.40 16.05
C TYR A 78 -4.38 -2.96 16.57
N ASP A 79 -4.43 -2.12 17.61
CA ASP A 79 -5.70 -1.65 18.18
C ASP A 79 -6.62 -0.94 17.18
N ALA A 80 -6.04 -0.22 16.20
CA ALA A 80 -6.82 0.46 15.18
C ALA A 80 -7.36 -0.53 14.13
N LEU A 81 -6.54 -1.51 13.73
CA LEU A 81 -6.96 -2.59 12.83
C LEU A 81 -8.07 -3.44 13.47
N LYS A 82 -7.87 -3.82 14.73
CA LYS A 82 -8.83 -4.63 15.49
C LYS A 82 -10.19 -3.96 15.59
N LYS A 83 -10.24 -2.65 15.88
CA LYS A 83 -11.51 -1.90 15.92
C LYS A 83 -12.29 -1.95 14.61
N VAL A 84 -11.61 -1.86 13.47
CA VAL A 84 -12.25 -1.93 12.14
C VAL A 84 -12.71 -3.36 11.85
N TYR A 85 -11.92 -4.36 12.24
CA TYR A 85 -12.28 -5.77 12.07
C TYR A 85 -13.48 -6.17 12.93
N ASP A 86 -13.50 -5.78 14.21
CA ASP A 86 -14.58 -6.09 15.16
C ASP A 86 -15.89 -5.37 14.81
N ALA A 87 -15.83 -4.27 14.06
CA ALA A 87 -16.99 -3.51 13.61
C ALA A 87 -17.62 -4.05 12.30
N ARG A 88 -17.05 -5.10 11.72
CA ARG A 88 -17.51 -5.74 10.48
C ARG A 88 -18.34 -6.98 10.76
#